data_AF-A0AAN7UW53-F1
#
_entry.id   AF-A0AAN7UW53-F1
#
_cell.length_a   1.000
_cell.length_b   1.000
_cell.length_c   1.000
_cell.angle_alpha   90.00
_cell.angle_beta   90.00
_cell.angle_gamma   90.00
#
_symmetry.space_group_name_H-M   'P 1'
#
loop_
_entity.id
_entity.type
_entity.pdbx_description
1 polymer ?
#
loop_
_entity_poly.entity_id
_entity_poly.type
_entity_poly.pdbx_seq_one_letter_code
_entity_poly.pdbx_strand_id
1 'polypeptide(L)'
;MSDISATPDDDRPYEVRSAGHKGLGAFASRDIEPGEVVIVEYTPIILDETEDKSKDCFAMARLYETLEEGVKKGWRSLHASTSPYATFEYRQIFSSPQPDGSVLSEEKQELYTMLRLQCDANRFGTGTNQDALFIEVSRFNHSVSPFL
;
A
#
# COMPACT_ATOMS: atom_id res chain seq x y z
N MET A 1 -18.37 9.32 0.31
CA MET A 1 -17.31 9.67 -0.64
C MET A 1 -16.34 10.52 0.12
N SER A 2 -15.16 9.99 0.40
CA SER A 2 -14.16 10.67 1.21
C SER A 2 -13.24 11.42 0.25
N ASP A 3 -13.43 12.73 0.13
CA ASP A 3 -12.41 13.59 -0.45
C ASP A 3 -11.15 13.42 0.42
N ILE A 4 -10.10 12.86 -0.16
CA ILE A 4 -8.76 12.96 0.40
C ILE A 4 -8.33 14.38 0.10
N SER A 5 -8.81 15.33 0.92
CA SER A 5 -8.45 16.72 0.81
C SER A 5 -6.93 16.83 0.90
N ALA A 6 -6.36 17.45 -0.14
CA ALA A 6 -4.95 17.78 -0.21
C ALA A 6 -4.52 18.42 1.13
N THR A 7 -3.48 17.88 1.73
CA THR A 7 -2.84 18.54 2.85
C THR A 7 -2.31 19.89 2.35
N PRO A 8 -2.54 21.00 3.07
CA PRO A 8 -2.27 22.36 2.57
C PRO A 8 -0.80 22.69 2.24
N ASP A 9 0.14 21.78 2.50
CA ASP A 9 1.58 21.92 2.20
C ASP A 9 2.04 21.06 1.01
N ASP A 10 1.13 20.64 0.14
CA ASP A 10 1.44 19.72 -0.94
C ASP A 10 1.76 20.45 -2.26
N ASP A 11 3.02 20.83 -2.45
CA ASP A 11 3.53 21.53 -3.65
C ASP A 11 3.68 20.59 -4.88
N ARG A 12 3.02 19.43 -4.85
CA ARG A 12 3.05 18.46 -5.95
C ARG A 12 2.33 19.05 -7.18
N PRO A 13 2.91 18.94 -8.38
CA PRO A 13 2.29 19.41 -9.62
C PRO A 13 1.15 18.49 -10.09
N TYR A 14 0.72 17.53 -9.26
CA TYR A 14 -0.37 16.62 -9.51
C TYR A 14 -1.21 16.38 -8.26
N GLU A 15 -2.50 16.18 -8.47
CA GLU A 15 -3.45 15.63 -7.50
C GLU A 15 -3.81 14.19 -7.88
N VAL A 16 -4.10 13.37 -6.87
CA VAL A 16 -4.62 12.01 -7.09
C VAL A 16 -6.12 12.04 -6.84
N ARG A 17 -6.91 11.75 -7.88
CA ARG A 17 -8.38 11.69 -7.78
C ARG A 17 -8.96 10.55 -8.58
N SER A 18 -10.25 10.26 -8.36
CA SER A 18 -10.98 9.23 -9.11
C SER A 18 -11.09 9.60 -10.60
N ALA A 19 -10.67 8.68 -11.46
CA ALA A 19 -10.83 8.68 -12.90
C ALA A 19 -12.08 7.89 -13.35
N GLY A 20 -13.04 7.68 -12.44
CA GLY A 20 -14.28 6.95 -12.71
C GLY A 20 -14.06 5.45 -12.86
N HIS A 21 -14.44 4.88 -14.00
CA HIS A 21 -14.32 3.44 -14.28
C HIS A 21 -12.86 2.95 -14.44
N LYS A 22 -11.90 3.88 -14.50
CA LYS A 22 -10.47 3.59 -14.62
C LYS A 22 -9.73 3.65 -13.28
N GLY A 23 -10.42 3.73 -12.15
CA GLY A 23 -9.76 3.77 -10.83
C GLY A 23 -9.30 5.18 -10.42
N LEU A 24 -8.12 5.30 -9.82
CA LEU A 24 -7.50 6.57 -9.42
C LEU A 24 -6.45 6.98 -10.46
N GLY A 25 -6.39 8.26 -10.81
CA GLY A 25 -5.43 8.83 -11.76
C GLY A 25 -4.67 10.01 -11.17
N ALA A 26 -3.50 10.32 -11.74
CA ALA A 26 -2.75 11.53 -11.46
C ALA A 26 -3.23 12.60 -12.42
N PHE A 27 -3.66 13.74 -11.90
CA PHE A 27 -4.13 14.86 -12.68
C PHE A 27 -3.25 16.05 -12.35
N ALA A 28 -2.78 16.77 -13.35
CA ALA A 28 -1.98 17.94 -13.09
C ALA A 28 -2.80 18.95 -12.25
N SER A 29 -2.24 19.39 -11.12
CA SER A 29 -2.85 20.40 -10.25
C SER A 29 -2.62 21.83 -10.77
N ARG A 30 -1.72 21.95 -11.75
CA ARG A 30 -1.39 23.17 -12.50
C ARG A 30 -0.98 22.82 -13.92
N ASP A 31 -0.79 23.83 -14.76
CA ASP A 31 -0.19 23.65 -16.07
C ASP A 31 1.26 23.14 -15.93
N ILE A 32 1.63 22.19 -16.80
CA ILE A 32 2.95 21.59 -16.90
C ILE A 32 3.56 22.04 -18.23
N GLU A 33 4.66 22.77 -18.18
CA GLU A 33 5.25 23.36 -19.38
C GLU A 33 5.95 22.29 -20.25
N PRO A 34 5.99 22.44 -21.58
CA PRO A 34 6.76 21.54 -22.44
C PRO A 34 8.24 21.47 -22.03
N GLY A 35 8.71 20.27 -21.72
CA GLY A 35 10.08 20.03 -21.24
C GLY A 35 10.22 19.99 -19.71
N GLU A 36 9.16 20.30 -18.98
CA GLU A 36 9.09 20.08 -17.54
C GLU A 36 8.99 18.58 -17.23
N VAL A 37 9.85 18.09 -16.33
CA VAL A 37 9.88 16.69 -15.90
C VAL A 37 9.21 16.58 -14.54
N VAL A 38 8.06 15.92 -14.49
CA VAL A 38 7.41 15.54 -13.23
C VAL A 38 7.98 14.21 -12.76
N ILE A 39 8.88 14.27 -11.78
CA ILE A 39 9.40 13.07 -11.12
C ILE A 39 8.48 12.74 -9.96
N VAL A 40 7.85 11.56 -10.03
CA VAL A 40 7.18 10.97 -8.88
C VAL A 40 8.25 10.19 -8.12
N GLU A 41 8.75 10.78 -7.03
CA GLU A 41 9.74 10.08 -6.20
C GLU A 41 9.18 8.76 -5.69
N TYR A 42 10.00 7.73 -5.85
CA TYR A 42 9.71 6.38 -5.40
C TYR A 42 10.26 6.23 -3.99
N THR A 43 9.38 6.06 -3.01
CA THR A 43 9.78 5.41 -1.75
C THR A 43 9.44 3.93 -1.89
N PRO A 44 10.37 3.09 -2.40
CA PRO A 44 10.14 1.67 -2.48
C PRO A 44 10.20 1.10 -1.06
N ILE A 45 9.18 0.33 -0.71
CA ILE A 45 9.23 -0.54 0.45
C ILE A 45 9.62 -1.91 -0.08
N ILE A 46 10.78 -2.39 0.34
CA ILE A 46 11.30 -3.70 -0.09
C ILE A 46 10.86 -4.76 0.92
N LEU A 47 10.27 -5.83 0.39
CA LEU A 47 9.86 -7.01 1.14
C LEU A 47 10.63 -8.20 0.57
N ASP A 48 11.26 -8.98 1.44
CA ASP A 48 11.88 -10.23 1.03
C ASP A 48 10.78 -11.27 0.78
N GLU A 49 10.81 -11.94 -0.37
CA GLU A 49 9.88 -13.03 -0.63
C GLU A 49 10.26 -14.24 0.23
N THR A 50 9.29 -14.72 1.00
CA THR A 50 9.43 -15.92 1.82
C THR A 50 8.27 -16.86 1.52
N GLU A 51 8.55 -18.17 1.42
CA GLU A 51 7.51 -19.19 1.28
C GLU A 51 6.61 -19.29 2.52
N ASP A 52 7.10 -18.81 3.67
CA ASP A 52 6.36 -18.76 4.92
C ASP A 52 5.53 -17.47 4.99
N LYS A 53 4.26 -17.61 4.62
CA LYS A 53 3.28 -16.52 4.60
C LYS A 53 3.12 -15.82 5.95
N SER A 54 3.24 -16.56 7.06
CA SER A 54 3.15 -15.97 8.40
C SER A 54 4.35 -15.05 8.67
N LYS A 55 5.57 -15.53 8.37
CA LYS A 55 6.78 -14.71 8.49
C LYS A 55 6.72 -13.45 7.64
N ASP A 56 6.24 -13.58 6.41
CA ASP A 56 6.07 -12.44 5.49
C ASP A 56 5.07 -11.41 6.05
N CYS A 57 3.89 -11.85 6.54
CA CYS A 57 2.91 -11.00 7.19
C CYS A 57 3.49 -10.22 8.38
N PHE A 58 4.23 -10.87 9.27
CA PHE A 58 4.84 -10.21 10.44
C PHE A 58 6.08 -9.38 10.08
N ALA A 59 6.81 -9.72 9.02
CA ALA A 59 7.88 -8.88 8.49
C ALA A 59 7.32 -7.55 7.95
N MET A 60 6.25 -7.60 7.17
CA MET A 60 5.54 -6.41 6.68
C MET A 60 5.02 -5.56 7.84
N ALA A 61 4.37 -6.17 8.84
CA ALA A 61 3.86 -5.42 10.01
C ALA A 61 4.99 -4.71 10.76
N ARG A 62 6.13 -5.38 11.00
CA ARG A 62 7.30 -4.77 11.62
C ARG A 62 7.87 -3.63 10.79
N LEU A 63 8.02 -3.82 9.48
CA LEU A 63 8.49 -2.80 8.57
C LEU A 63 7.58 -1.57 8.62
N TYR A 64 6.26 -1.77 8.55
CA TYR A 64 5.28 -0.70 8.64
C TYR A 64 5.46 0.13 9.93
N GLU A 65 5.65 -0.51 11.07
CA GLU A 65 5.84 0.20 12.35
C GLU A 65 7.08 1.11 12.36
N THR A 66 8.13 0.76 11.60
CA THR A 66 9.35 1.57 11.47
C THR A 66 9.22 2.77 10.53
N LEU A 67 8.15 2.84 9.73
CA LEU A 67 7.97 3.92 8.78
C LEU A 67 7.60 5.25 9.46
N GLU A 68 8.03 6.34 8.85
CA GLU A 68 7.60 7.68 9.22
C GLU A 68 6.09 7.87 8.99
N GLU A 69 5.46 8.73 9.78
CA GLU A 69 3.99 8.89 9.77
C GLU A 69 3.45 9.35 8.41
N GLY A 70 4.21 10.16 7.67
CA GLY A 70 3.88 10.57 6.29
C GLY A 70 3.80 9.36 5.34
N VAL A 71 4.75 8.44 5.45
CA VAL A 71 4.80 7.21 4.65
C VAL A 71 3.67 6.24 5.06
N LYS A 72 3.41 6.11 6.37
CA LYS A 72 2.27 5.33 6.89
C LYS A 72 0.92 5.85 6.38
N LYS A 73 0.75 7.18 6.34
CA LYS A 73 -0.44 7.82 5.74
C LYS A 73 -0.56 7.47 4.26
N GLY A 74 0.56 7.52 3.52
CA GLY A 74 0.61 7.10 2.13
C GLY A 74 0.21 5.64 1.92
N TRP A 75 0.75 4.71 2.70
CA TRP A 75 0.39 3.29 2.64
C TRP A 75 -1.09 3.06 2.93
N ARG A 76 -1.62 3.65 4.01
CA ARG A 76 -3.03 3.49 4.39
C ARG A 76 -4.00 4.01 3.32
N SER A 77 -3.56 4.91 2.44
CA SER A 77 -4.35 5.40 1.32
C SER A 77 -4.42 4.45 0.09
N LEU A 78 -3.63 3.38 0.09
CA LEU A 78 -3.56 2.46 -1.05
C LEU A 78 -4.83 1.62 -1.22
N HIS A 79 -5.09 1.20 -2.46
CA HIS A 79 -6.14 0.22 -2.74
C HIS A 79 -5.90 -1.09 -2.00
N ALA A 80 -6.98 -1.76 -1.61
CA ALA A 80 -6.95 -3.18 -1.31
C ALA A 80 -8.00 -3.90 -2.17
N SER A 81 -7.63 -5.03 -2.76
CA SER A 81 -8.61 -5.98 -3.30
C SER A 81 -9.00 -6.93 -2.17
N THR A 82 -10.25 -6.85 -1.71
CA THR A 82 -10.73 -7.70 -0.62
C THR A 82 -11.42 -8.94 -1.18
N SER A 83 -10.74 -10.08 -1.12
CA SER A 83 -11.38 -11.39 -1.26
C SER A 83 -11.74 -11.93 0.13
N PRO A 84 -12.97 -12.42 0.38
CA PRO A 84 -13.35 -13.01 1.66
C PRO A 84 -12.39 -14.10 2.13
N TYR A 85 -11.84 -14.88 1.20
CA TYR A 85 -10.86 -15.91 1.49
C TYR A 85 -9.53 -15.33 2.01
N ALA A 86 -8.95 -14.38 1.27
CA ALA A 86 -7.69 -13.75 1.65
C ALA A 86 -7.83 -12.98 2.97
N THR A 87 -8.94 -12.24 3.16
CA THR A 87 -9.23 -11.53 4.41
C THR A 87 -9.31 -12.50 5.59
N PHE A 88 -10.00 -13.63 5.43
CA PHE A 88 -10.11 -14.64 6.47
C PHE A 88 -8.74 -15.23 6.84
N GLU A 89 -7.96 -15.60 5.84
CA GLU A 89 -6.63 -16.19 6.02
C GLU A 89 -5.68 -15.25 6.77
N TYR A 90 -5.61 -13.98 6.36
CA TYR A 90 -4.75 -13.00 7.04
C TYR A 90 -5.21 -12.70 8.46
N ARG A 91 -6.51 -12.62 8.73
CA ARG A 91 -7.01 -12.49 10.10
C ARG A 91 -6.63 -13.69 10.97
N GLN A 92 -6.62 -14.91 10.44
CA GLN A 92 -6.16 -16.08 11.20
C GLN A 92 -4.68 -15.96 11.55
N ILE A 93 -3.84 -15.48 10.63
CA ILE A 93 -2.41 -15.27 10.89
C ILE A 93 -2.23 -14.23 12.00
N PHE A 94 -2.86 -13.06 11.90
CA PHE A 94 -2.66 -11.98 12.87
C PHE A 94 -3.34 -12.21 14.22
N SER A 95 -4.36 -13.07 14.29
CA SER A 95 -4.99 -13.50 15.55
C SER A 95 -4.25 -14.64 16.25
N SER A 96 -3.27 -15.26 15.58
CA SER A 96 -2.46 -16.32 16.17
C SER A 96 -1.50 -15.78 17.24
N PRO A 97 -1.24 -16.54 18.33
CA PRO A 97 -0.25 -16.16 19.32
C PRO A 97 1.15 -16.00 18.71
N GLN A 98 1.86 -14.96 19.12
CA GLN A 98 3.24 -14.72 18.73
C GLN A 98 4.20 -15.71 19.43
N PRO A 99 5.48 -15.81 18.99
CA PRO A 99 6.45 -16.72 19.61
C PRO A 99 6.68 -16.50 21.11
N ASP A 100 6.41 -15.30 21.62
CA ASP A 100 6.48 -14.94 23.04
C ASP A 100 5.17 -15.21 23.81
N GLY A 101 4.15 -15.78 23.13
CA GLY A 101 2.83 -16.05 23.68
C GLY A 101 1.89 -14.84 23.73
N SER A 102 2.36 -13.65 23.32
CA SER A 102 1.51 -12.46 23.24
C SER A 102 0.52 -12.55 22.09
N VAL A 103 -0.60 -11.83 22.21
CA VAL A 103 -1.61 -11.72 21.15
C VAL A 103 -1.77 -10.25 20.81
N LEU A 104 -1.84 -9.94 19.50
CA LEU A 104 -2.10 -8.59 19.03
C LEU A 104 -3.49 -8.12 19.46
N SER A 105 -3.65 -6.83 19.74
CA SER A 105 -4.98 -6.25 19.95
C SER A 105 -5.83 -6.40 18.68
N GLU A 106 -7.16 -6.50 18.82
CA GLU A 106 -8.08 -6.62 17.67
C GLU A 106 -7.87 -5.49 16.64
N GLU A 107 -7.61 -4.27 17.11
CA GLU A 107 -7.29 -3.13 16.25
C GLU A 107 -6.03 -3.36 15.40
N LYS A 108 -4.96 -3.91 15.99
CA LYS A 108 -3.73 -4.23 15.26
C LYS A 108 -3.93 -5.39 14.29
N GLN A 109 -4.74 -6.39 14.66
CA GLN A 109 -5.07 -7.51 13.78
C GLN A 109 -5.78 -7.01 12.52
N GLU A 110 -6.76 -6.13 12.69
CA GLU A 110 -7.52 -5.58 11.56
C GLU A 110 -6.66 -4.63 10.71
N LEU A 111 -5.85 -3.78 11.35
CA LEU A 111 -4.90 -2.92 10.66
C LEU A 111 -3.93 -3.72 9.79
N TYR A 112 -3.24 -4.72 10.36
CA TYR A 112 -2.24 -5.48 9.62
C TYR A 112 -2.86 -6.37 8.54
N THR A 113 -4.09 -6.87 8.75
CA THR A 113 -4.88 -7.53 7.70
C THR A 113 -5.08 -6.60 6.51
N MET A 114 -5.53 -5.37 6.76
CA MET A 114 -5.75 -4.38 5.69
C MET A 114 -4.45 -3.99 5.00
N LEU A 115 -3.37 -3.74 5.74
CA LEU A 115 -2.07 -3.42 5.15
C LEU A 115 -1.56 -4.55 4.25
N ARG A 116 -1.80 -5.81 4.64
CA ARG A 116 -1.41 -6.95 3.80
C ARG A 116 -2.20 -7.02 2.51
N LEU A 117 -3.52 -6.83 2.56
CA LEU A 117 -4.36 -6.79 1.37
C LEU A 117 -3.98 -5.64 0.45
N GLN A 118 -3.60 -4.48 1.02
CA GLN A 118 -3.04 -3.36 0.25
C GLN A 118 -1.72 -3.75 -0.40
N CYS A 119 -0.82 -4.40 0.33
CA CYS A 119 0.46 -4.85 -0.20
C CYS A 119 0.27 -5.82 -1.38
N ASP A 120 -0.56 -6.86 -1.24
CA ASP A 120 -0.78 -7.85 -2.29
C ASP A 120 -1.32 -7.23 -3.58
N ALA A 121 -2.20 -6.23 -3.46
CA ALA A 121 -2.79 -5.55 -4.61
C ALA A 121 -1.82 -4.58 -5.31
N ASN A 122 -0.69 -4.25 -4.69
CA ASN A 122 0.15 -3.13 -5.11
C ASN A 122 1.65 -3.44 -5.18
N ARG A 123 2.10 -4.62 -4.76
CA ARG A 123 3.49 -5.03 -4.83
C ARG A 123 3.88 -5.46 -6.24
N PHE A 124 5.13 -5.21 -6.58
CA PHE A 124 5.74 -5.55 -7.86
C PHE A 124 6.97 -6.40 -7.62
N GLY A 125 7.05 -7.56 -8.29
CA GLY A 125 8.26 -8.39 -8.26
C GLY A 125 9.44 -7.63 -8.88
N THR A 126 10.56 -7.57 -8.15
CA THR A 126 11.78 -6.89 -8.61
C THR A 126 12.70 -7.79 -9.45
N GLY A 127 12.35 -9.08 -9.59
CA GLY A 127 13.17 -10.09 -10.26
C GLY A 127 14.33 -10.65 -9.40
N THR A 128 14.41 -10.28 -8.12
CA THR A 128 15.51 -10.68 -7.20
C THR A 128 15.02 -11.41 -5.93
N ASN A 129 13.91 -12.16 -6.00
CA ASN A 129 13.19 -12.71 -4.83
C ASN A 129 12.80 -11.64 -3.81
N GLN A 130 12.54 -10.43 -4.30
CA GLN A 130 12.11 -9.29 -3.51
C GLN A 130 10.91 -8.66 -4.20
N ASP A 131 9.95 -8.25 -3.39
CA ASP A 131 8.84 -7.43 -3.79
C ASP A 131 9.11 -5.98 -3.42
N ALA A 132 8.70 -5.06 -4.31
CA ALA A 132 8.73 -3.64 -4.05
C ALA A 132 7.31 -3.06 -4.07
N LEU A 133 6.98 -2.26 -3.06
CA LEU A 133 5.78 -1.44 -3.04
C LEU A 133 6.16 0.02 -3.29
N PHE A 134 5.69 0.57 -4.40
CA PHE A 134 5.95 1.95 -4.81
C PHE A 134 4.75 2.83 -4.44
N ILE A 135 4.71 3.37 -3.22
CA ILE A 135 3.51 4.00 -2.64
C ILE A 135 2.82 4.98 -3.59
N GLU A 136 3.56 5.91 -4.20
CA GLU A 136 2.96 6.92 -5.08
C GLU A 136 2.40 6.31 -6.38
N VAL A 137 3.02 5.27 -6.95
CA VAL A 137 2.52 4.58 -8.16
C VAL A 137 1.39 3.62 -7.85
N SER A 138 1.45 2.94 -6.71
CA SER A 138 0.43 2.02 -6.23
C SER A 138 -0.93 2.71 -6.06
N ARG A 139 -0.95 4.03 -5.84
CA ARG A 139 -2.18 4.83 -5.91
C ARG A 139 -2.87 4.79 -7.26
N PHE A 140 -2.19 4.46 -8.35
CA PHE A 140 -2.76 4.34 -9.69
C PHE A 140 -3.16 2.90 -10.06
N ASN A 141 -2.85 1.91 -9.20
CA ASN A 141 -3.03 0.49 -9.52
C ASN A 141 -4.51 0.04 -9.55
N HIS A 142 -5.44 0.88 -9.10
CA HIS A 142 -6.88 0.67 -9.27
C HIS A 142 -7.34 0.55 -10.74
N SER A 143 -6.47 0.92 -11.69
CA SER A 143 -6.76 0.98 -13.13
C SER A 143 -6.49 -0.33 -13.87
N VAL A 144 -5.66 -1.19 -13.30
CA VAL A 144 -5.19 -2.43 -13.92
C VAL A 144 -5.02 -3.44 -12.80
N SER A 145 -6.02 -4.28 -12.55
CA SER A 145 -5.75 -5.51 -11.82
C SER A 145 -4.93 -6.39 -12.78
N PRO A 146 -3.64 -6.68 -12.51
CA PRO A 146 -2.86 -7.53 -13.41
C PRO A 146 -3.34 -8.98 -13.43
N PHE A 147 -4.36 -9.33 -12.64
CA PHE A 147 -4.91 -10.67 -12.47
C PHE A 147 -6.43 -10.77 -12.76
N LEU A 148 -7.02 -9.79 -13.45
CA LEU A 148 -8.38 -9.90 -14.03
C LEU A 148 -8.34 -10.03 -15.55
#